data_AF-A0A1I7AME8-F1
#
_entry.id   AF-A0A1I7AME8-F1
#
_cell.length_a   1.000
_cell.length_b   1.000
_cell.length_c   1.000
_cell.angle_alpha   90.00
_cell.angle_beta   90.00
_cell.angle_gamma   90.00
#
_symmetry.space_group_name_H-M   'P 1'
#
loop_
_entity.id
_entity.type
_entity.pdbx_description
1 polymer ?
#
loop_
_entity_poly.entity_id
_entity_poly.type
_entity_poly.pdbx_seq_one_letter_code
_entity_poly.pdbx_strand_id
1 'polypeptide(L)'
;MKALLTIALLILSNTFMTLAWYGHLKFAEWKWFSKLGLVSVILVSWGIALFEYCFQVPANKIGFDGNGGPFSLVQLKVIQEVITLVIFMIFSLIAFKTETFRLNHLIGSIFLVLAVYFFFKK
;
A
#
# COMPACT_ATOMS: atom_id res chain seq x y z
N MET A 1 13.94 17.27 -0.67
CA MET A 1 13.68 16.42 0.52
C MET A 1 12.21 16.02 0.67
N LYS A 2 11.24 16.94 0.52
CA LYS A 2 9.79 16.64 0.69
C LYS A 2 9.27 15.47 -0.16
N ALA A 3 9.75 15.34 -1.41
CA ALA A 3 9.37 14.23 -2.30
C ALA A 3 9.75 12.84 -1.74
N LEU A 4 11.02 12.65 -1.37
CA LEU A 4 11.50 11.39 -0.81
C LEU A 4 10.80 11.03 0.50
N LEU A 5 10.60 12.03 1.37
CA LEU A 5 9.88 11.82 2.63
C LEU A 5 8.42 11.39 2.38
N THR A 6 7.73 12.04 1.43
CA THR A 6 6.37 11.67 1.03
C THR A 6 6.32 10.21 0.56
N ILE A 7 7.23 9.82 -0.34
CA ILE A 7 7.27 8.46 -0.87
C ILE A 7 7.56 7.44 0.25
N ALA A 8 8.52 7.73 1.14
CA ALA A 8 8.85 6.85 2.27
C ALA A 8 7.64 6.64 3.21
N LEU A 9 6.91 7.71 3.53
CA LEU A 9 5.70 7.63 4.34
C LEU A 9 4.58 6.86 3.63
N LEU A 10 4.41 7.05 2.32
CA LEU A 10 3.45 6.27 1.52
C LEU A 10 3.80 4.78 1.50
N ILE A 11 5.08 4.42 1.40
CA ILE A 11 5.53 3.01 1.46
C ILE A 11 5.19 2.40 2.83
N LEU A 12 5.49 3.13 3.91
CA LEU A 12 5.22 2.65 5.26
C LEU A 12 3.71 2.49 5.50
N SER A 13 2.93 3.50 5.09
CA SER A 13 1.46 3.47 5.13
C SER A 13 0.89 2.24 4.42
N ASN A 14 1.26 2.03 3.15
CA ASN A 14 0.73 0.92 2.35
C ASN A 14 1.12 -0.46 2.88
N THR A 15 2.23 -0.55 3.62
CA THR A 15 2.60 -1.79 4.33
C THR A 15 1.57 -2.10 5.42
N PHE A 16 1.21 -1.11 6.25
CA PHE A 16 0.15 -1.28 7.25
C PHE A 16 -1.21 -1.53 6.62
N MET A 17 -1.55 -0.85 5.53
CA MET A 17 -2.78 -1.09 4.76
C MET A 17 -2.89 -2.55 4.32
N THR A 18 -1.82 -3.08 3.71
CA THR A 18 -1.77 -4.46 3.22
C THR A 18 -1.90 -5.47 4.37
N LEU A 19 -1.25 -5.20 5.50
CA LEU A 19 -1.40 -6.03 6.71
C LEU A 19 -2.80 -5.97 7.30
N ALA A 20 -3.44 -4.80 7.34
CA ALA A 20 -4.80 -4.64 7.84
C ALA A 20 -5.81 -5.42 6.98
N TRP A 21 -5.64 -5.40 5.66
CA TRP A 21 -6.57 -6.03 4.71
C TRP A 21 -6.35 -7.53 4.55
N TYR A 22 -5.10 -7.99 4.53
CA TYR A 22 -4.78 -9.37 4.16
C TYR A 22 -3.95 -10.13 5.20
N GLY A 23 -3.33 -9.43 6.16
CA GLY A 23 -2.52 -10.05 7.20
C GLY A 23 -3.31 -11.09 8.01
N HIS A 24 -4.58 -10.79 8.32
CA HIS A 24 -5.46 -11.70 9.05
C HIS A 24 -5.68 -13.05 8.34
N LEU A 25 -5.63 -13.09 7.00
CA LEU A 25 -5.73 -14.33 6.22
C LEU A 25 -4.51 -15.22 6.44
N LYS A 26 -3.33 -14.63 6.62
CA LYS A 26 -2.11 -15.37 6.97
C LYS A 26 -2.10 -15.76 8.44
N PHE A 27 -2.51 -14.85 9.33
CA PHE A 27 -2.53 -15.10 10.77
C PHE A 27 -3.55 -16.16 11.16
N ALA A 28 -4.57 -16.43 10.33
CA ALA A 28 -5.48 -17.57 10.52
C ALA A 28 -4.75 -18.93 10.59
N GLU A 29 -3.51 -19.06 10.11
CA GLU A 29 -2.67 -20.25 10.31
C GLU A 29 -2.21 -20.41 11.78
N TRP A 30 -2.22 -19.33 12.57
CA TRP A 30 -1.85 -19.35 13.98
C TRP A 30 -3.03 -19.82 14.83
N LYS A 31 -2.81 -20.87 15.63
CA LYS A 31 -3.84 -21.54 16.46
C LYS A 31 -4.63 -20.63 17.40
N TRP A 32 -4.08 -19.48 17.80
CA TRP A 32 -4.78 -18.52 18.64
C TRP A 32 -5.64 -17.54 17.82
N PHE A 33 -5.15 -17.13 16.66
CA PHE A 33 -5.84 -16.19 15.78
C PHE A 33 -6.99 -16.87 15.03
N SER A 34 -6.89 -18.16 14.73
CA SER A 34 -7.98 -18.95 14.11
C SER A 34 -9.23 -19.07 14.99
N LYS A 35 -9.11 -18.81 16.30
CA LYS A 35 -10.23 -18.80 17.25
C LYS A 35 -10.92 -17.44 17.35
N LEU A 36 -10.36 -16.40 16.73
CA LEU A 36 -10.95 -15.07 16.74
C LEU A 36 -12.18 -15.06 15.84
N GLY A 37 -13.31 -14.59 16.36
CA GLY A 37 -14.49 -14.31 15.56
C GLY A 37 -14.25 -13.14 14.61
N LEU A 38 -15.10 -13.03 13.58
CA LEU A 38 -15.02 -11.98 12.56
C LEU A 38 -14.93 -10.57 13.16
N VAL A 39 -15.68 -10.30 14.23
CA VAL A 39 -15.68 -8.99 14.93
C VAL A 39 -14.29 -8.68 15.51
N SER A 40 -13.65 -9.64 16.17
CA SER A 40 -12.31 -9.45 16.73
C SER A 40 -11.27 -9.22 15.63
N VAL A 41 -11.38 -9.92 14.50
CA VAL A 41 -10.50 -9.72 13.34
C VAL A 41 -10.67 -8.30 12.78
N ILE A 42 -11.90 -7.83 12.60
CA ILE A 42 -12.19 -6.46 12.14
C ILE A 42 -11.56 -5.43 13.09
N LEU A 43 -11.70 -5.60 14.40
CA LEU A 43 -11.13 -4.68 15.39
C LEU A 43 -9.59 -4.66 15.35
N VAL A 44 -8.95 -5.82 15.18
CA VAL A 44 -7.50 -5.88 14.99
C VAL A 44 -7.08 -5.18 13.71
N SER A 45 -7.77 -5.43 12.59
CA SER A 45 -7.51 -4.75 11.32
C SER A 45 -7.69 -3.24 11.41
N TRP A 46 -8.71 -2.75 12.15
CA TRP A 46 -8.88 -1.33 12.44
C TRP A 46 -7.74 -0.75 13.27
N GLY A 47 -7.26 -1.49 14.28
CA GLY A 47 -6.08 -1.11 15.05
C GLY A 47 -4.84 -0.93 14.18
N ILE A 48 -4.64 -1.81 13.19
CA ILE A 48 -3.55 -1.68 12.22
C ILE A 48 -3.77 -0.49 11.27
N ALA A 49 -5.01 -0.30 10.79
CA ALA A 49 -5.35 0.82 9.91
C ALA A 49 -5.13 2.19 10.57
N LEU A 50 -5.26 2.30 11.90
CA LEU A 50 -4.91 3.53 12.61
C LEU A 50 -3.44 3.92 12.38
N PHE A 51 -2.52 2.95 12.39
CA PHE A 51 -1.10 3.22 12.09
C PHE A 51 -0.88 3.60 10.62
N GLU A 52 -1.60 2.99 9.68
CA GLU A 52 -1.61 3.42 8.26
C GLU A 52 -1.92 4.92 8.17
N TYR A 53 -3.00 5.38 8.81
CA TYR A 53 -3.41 6.78 8.77
C TYR A 53 -2.37 7.73 9.39
N CYS A 54 -1.63 7.28 10.42
CA CYS A 54 -0.54 8.05 11.01
C CYS A 54 0.58 8.38 10.01
N PHE A 55 0.73 7.62 8.93
CA PHE A 55 1.70 7.89 7.86
C PHE A 55 1.06 8.45 6.60
N GLN A 56 -0.12 7.96 6.22
CA GLN A 56 -0.85 8.37 5.03
C GLN A 56 -1.20 9.87 5.05
N VAL A 57 -1.74 10.35 6.18
CA VAL A 57 -2.21 11.74 6.31
C VAL A 57 -1.04 12.73 6.24
N PRO A 58 0.07 12.54 7.00
CA PRO A 58 1.25 13.39 6.85
C PRO A 58 1.88 13.31 5.46
N ALA A 59 1.95 12.13 4.84
CA ALA A 59 2.51 11.98 3.50
C ALA A 59 1.76 12.86 2.49
N ASN A 60 0.44 12.76 2.46
CA ASN A 60 -0.38 13.54 1.54
C ASN A 60 -0.31 15.04 1.85
N LYS A 61 -0.30 15.44 3.13
CA LYS A 61 -0.15 16.86 3.49
C LYS A 61 1.19 17.46 3.07
N ILE A 62 2.30 16.73 3.26
CA ILE A 62 3.66 17.17 2.90
C ILE A 62 3.87 17.14 1.38
N GLY A 63 3.28 16.16 0.72
CA GLY A 63 3.41 15.90 -0.71
C GLY A 63 2.57 16.82 -1.59
N PHE A 64 1.43 17.29 -1.09
CA PHE A 64 0.44 18.01 -1.90
C PHE A 64 0.89 19.43 -2.26
N ASP A 65 0.84 19.74 -3.55
CA ASP A 65 1.25 21.02 -4.15
C ASP A 65 0.52 22.22 -3.53
N GLY A 66 -0.78 22.08 -3.22
CA GLY A 66 -1.55 23.12 -2.53
C GLY A 66 -1.03 23.49 -1.13
N ASN A 67 -0.18 22.64 -0.52
CA ASN A 67 0.50 22.90 0.76
C ASN A 67 2.00 23.23 0.57
N GLY A 68 2.44 23.52 -0.66
CA GLY A 68 3.86 23.72 -1.01
C GLY A 68 4.66 22.41 -1.09
N GLY A 69 3.97 21.30 -1.36
CA GLY A 69 4.56 20.01 -1.70
C GLY A 69 4.91 19.90 -3.19
N PRO A 70 5.58 18.83 -3.62
CA PRO A 70 6.04 18.69 -5.00
C PRO A 70 5.05 17.99 -5.95
N PHE A 71 3.91 17.48 -5.47
CA PHE A 71 3.01 16.62 -6.23
C PHE A 71 1.57 17.15 -6.27
N SER A 72 0.93 17.07 -7.43
CA SER A 72 -0.51 17.31 -7.53
C SER A 72 -1.31 16.21 -6.81
N LEU A 73 -2.59 16.46 -6.53
CA LEU A 73 -3.48 15.47 -5.91
C LEU A 73 -3.51 14.15 -6.70
N VAL A 74 -3.57 14.25 -8.04
CA VAL A 74 -3.60 13.11 -8.94
C VAL A 74 -2.27 12.36 -8.92
N GLN A 75 -1.14 13.08 -8.94
CA GLN A 75 0.18 12.47 -8.86
C GLN A 75 0.39 11.70 -7.55
N LEU A 76 -0.06 12.26 -6.41
CA LEU A 76 -0.02 11.55 -5.12
C LEU A 76 -0.80 10.25 -5.16
N LYS A 77 -2.01 10.28 -5.74
CA LYS A 77 -2.84 9.07 -5.85
C LYS A 77 -2.19 8.02 -6.74
N VAL A 78 -1.63 8.42 -7.88
CA VAL A 78 -0.93 7.52 -8.79
C VAL A 78 0.30 6.90 -8.12
N ILE A 79 1.11 7.69 -7.42
CA ILE A 79 2.25 7.18 -6.63
C ILE A 79 1.76 6.15 -5.61
N GLN A 80 0.67 6.45 -4.91
CA GLN A 80 0.10 5.55 -3.91
C GLN A 80 -0.38 4.23 -4.51
N GLU A 81 -1.06 4.24 -5.66
CA GLU A 81 -1.50 3.02 -6.35
C GLU A 81 -0.32 2.14 -6.79
N VAL A 82 0.73 2.76 -7.34
CA VAL A 82 1.95 2.03 -7.71
C VAL A 82 2.58 1.38 -6.49
N ILE A 83 2.72 2.13 -5.39
CA ILE A 83 3.26 1.62 -4.12
C ILE A 83 2.38 0.49 -3.57
N THR A 84 1.05 0.64 -3.63
CA THR A 84 0.08 -0.37 -3.16
C THR A 84 0.31 -1.69 -3.87
N LEU A 85 0.37 -1.65 -5.21
CA LEU A 85 0.51 -2.85 -6.03
C LEU A 85 1.88 -3.51 -5.85
N VAL A 86 2.94 -2.72 -5.72
CA VAL A 86 4.29 -3.23 -5.43
C VAL A 86 4.34 -3.91 -4.07
N ILE A 87 3.84 -3.26 -3.01
CA ILE A 87 3.82 -3.82 -1.66
C ILE A 87 2.94 -5.06 -1.59
N PHE A 88 1.77 -5.02 -2.22
CA PHE A 88 0.87 -6.17 -2.29
C PHE A 88 1.54 -7.37 -2.99
N MET A 89 2.25 -7.14 -4.09
CA MET A 89 3.00 -8.19 -4.80
C MET A 89 4.11 -8.78 -3.93
N ILE A 90 4.89 -7.95 -3.23
CA ILE A 90 5.92 -8.42 -2.29
C ILE A 90 5.27 -9.24 -1.16
N PHE A 91 4.18 -8.74 -0.60
CA PHE A 91 3.47 -9.41 0.48
C PHE A 91 2.87 -10.75 0.04
N SER A 92 2.26 -10.84 -1.14
CA SER A 92 1.68 -12.10 -1.63
C SER A 92 2.74 -13.18 -1.85
N LEU A 93 3.89 -12.80 -2.40
CA LEU A 93 5.03 -13.69 -2.60
C LEU A 93 5.60 -14.20 -1.27
N ILE A 94 5.76 -13.34 -0.27
CA ILE A 94 6.35 -13.69 1.02
C ILE A 94 5.36 -14.44 1.93
N ALA A 95 4.15 -13.91 2.09
CA ALA A 95 3.18 -14.39 3.07
C ALA A 95 2.42 -15.62 2.59
N PHE A 96 2.00 -15.64 1.32
CA PHE A 96 1.16 -16.73 0.79
C PHE A 96 1.95 -17.75 -0.02
N LYS A 97 3.14 -17.39 -0.56
CA LYS A 97 4.00 -18.29 -1.37
C LYS A 97 3.27 -18.99 -2.53
N THR A 98 2.08 -18.51 -2.92
CA THR A 98 1.12 -19.23 -3.77
C THR A 98 1.17 -18.83 -5.23
N GLU A 99 1.84 -17.75 -5.63
CA GLU A 99 1.82 -17.30 -7.02
C GLU A 99 3.20 -17.43 -7.69
N THR A 100 3.24 -18.26 -8.73
CA THR A 100 4.32 -18.26 -9.72
C THR A 100 4.23 -16.97 -10.52
N PHE A 101 5.38 -16.36 -10.83
CA PHE A 101 5.44 -15.14 -11.62
C PHE A 101 4.87 -15.39 -13.04
N ARG A 102 3.57 -15.15 -13.23
CA ARG A 102 2.89 -15.29 -14.53
C ARG A 102 3.14 -14.07 -15.41
N LEU A 103 3.18 -14.27 -16.73
CA LEU A 103 3.37 -13.23 -17.74
C LEU A 103 2.41 -12.03 -17.56
N ASN A 104 1.21 -12.28 -17.04
CA ASN A 104 0.20 -11.25 -16.77
C ASN A 104 0.67 -10.22 -15.72
N HIS A 105 1.52 -10.59 -14.75
CA HIS A 105 2.09 -9.65 -13.78
C HIS A 105 3.12 -8.72 -14.42
N LEU A 106 3.86 -9.22 -15.42
CA LEU A 106 4.80 -8.42 -16.19
C LEU A 106 4.06 -7.40 -17.06
N ILE A 107 2.99 -7.84 -17.74
CA ILE A 107 2.13 -6.97 -18.54
C ILE A 107 1.48 -5.89 -17.65
N GLY A 108 0.92 -6.29 -16.49
CA GLY A 108 0.37 -5.34 -15.52
C GLY A 108 1.40 -4.32 -15.02
N SER A 109 2.64 -4.76 -14.77
CA SER A 109 3.75 -3.87 -14.38
C SER A 109 4.09 -2.86 -15.48
N ILE A 110 4.09 -3.27 -16.75
CA ILE A 110 4.31 -2.37 -17.89
C ILE A 110 3.20 -1.31 -17.97
N PHE A 111 1.94 -1.70 -17.81
CA PHE A 111 0.83 -0.74 -17.80
C PHE A 111 0.88 0.24 -16.63
N LEU A 112 1.38 -0.18 -15.46
CA LEU A 112 1.62 0.74 -14.34
C LEU A 112 2.72 1.75 -14.65
N VAL A 113 3.81 1.32 -15.27
CA VAL A 113 4.88 2.23 -15.71
C VAL A 113 4.35 3.23 -16.75
N LEU A 114 3.55 2.77 -17.71
CA LEU A 114 2.91 3.64 -18.70
C LEU A 114 1.96 4.64 -18.04
N ALA A 115 1.14 4.20 -17.07
CA ALA A 115 0.27 5.09 -16.31
C ALA A 115 1.09 6.19 -15.61
N VAL A 116 2.15 5.82 -14.90
CA VAL A 116 3.07 6.79 -14.27
C VAL A 116 3.63 7.76 -15.31
N TYR A 117 4.11 7.27 -16.44
CA TYR A 117 4.64 8.14 -17.50
C TYR A 117 3.60 9.19 -17.94
N PHE A 118 2.37 8.79 -18.25
CA PHE A 118 1.34 9.72 -18.72
C PHE A 118 0.88 10.73 -17.66
N PHE A 119 0.81 10.34 -16.39
CA PHE A 119 0.43 11.26 -15.31
C PHE A 119 1.53 12.26 -14.92
N PHE A 120 2.78 11.98 -15.26
CA PHE A 120 3.93 12.86 -14.99
C PHE A 120 4.47 13.57 -16.24
N LYS A 121 3.95 13.24 -17.43
CA LYS A 121 4.28 13.92 -18.68
C LYS A 121 3.69 15.35 -18.64
N LYS A 122 4.55 16.35 -18.88
CA LYS A 122 4.15 17.74 -19.08
C LYS A 122 3.44 17.94 -20.42
#